data_AF-A0A4P2VP12-F1
#
_entry.id   AF-A0A4P2VP12-F1
#
_cell.length_a   1.000
_cell.length_b   1.000
_cell.length_c   1.000
_cell.angle_alpha   90.00
_cell.angle_beta   90.00
_cell.angle_gamma   90.00
#
_symmetry.space_group_name_H-M   'P 1'
#
loop_
_entity.id
_entity.type
_entity.pdbx_description
1 polymer ?
#
loop_
_entity_poly.entity_id
_entity_poly.type
_entity_poly.pdbx_seq_one_letter_code
_entity_poly.pdbx_strand_id
1 'polypeptide(L)'
;MPRQIATISTEGMPVWDTFEASFFLGAGLSVGIVLGILFPSLWRTFRRRFRKNAYSAPQSEKLEQKLDVTLKIMRDESEQVEAQSSENESNPLNINISEKILIAQSFVLARNYFQIGNARTAIQLYIDILTNENVSKIETNRALFELSQVYASIGLYMRAFDTAIELFYRKPKNSEILIHILNICAKGYFPEKLNSALNIYKGSPDKGLRLSIAHALCKIGEIYFEKKNLNQAQELARRAIGWERTSGRALILLWQATSQELWQRIDNDPKLMWTALATDLDALLHIFKSTTASHVASAPFLSKILNKMSAQQGITENYAILQKEFLQTFRPEKFDENIQKSLWASIFHATLLIQETPELNKSKFLCDVVAILVDNNESFEYITTQSKAAQIGYTSHQCEKCNAFFPTFVWKCTNCDTEETLRPMIYPDLTRSKVRI
;
A
#
# COMPACT_ATOMS: atom_id res chain seq x y z
N MET A 1 54.85 48.50 -5.98
CA MET A 1 55.19 48.61 -4.55
C MET A 1 54.90 47.27 -3.88
N PRO A 2 55.86 46.66 -3.16
CA PRO A 2 55.77 45.28 -2.70
C PRO A 2 55.03 45.16 -1.36
N ARG A 3 54.39 43.99 -1.20
CA ARG A 3 53.58 43.56 -0.05
C ARG A 3 54.43 43.40 1.21
N GLN A 4 53.94 43.93 2.33
CA GLN A 4 54.42 43.59 3.66
C GLN A 4 53.87 42.22 4.08
N ILE A 5 54.78 41.34 4.49
CA ILE A 5 54.55 40.05 5.13
C ILE A 5 54.45 40.33 6.63
N ALA A 6 53.29 40.04 7.22
CA ALA A 6 53.11 40.05 8.67
C ALA A 6 53.40 38.66 9.24
N THR A 7 54.27 38.65 10.24
CA THR A 7 54.75 37.51 11.02
C THR A 7 53.75 37.10 12.11
N ILE A 8 53.52 35.79 12.17
CA ILE A 8 53.21 34.89 13.29
C ILE A 8 52.90 35.52 14.67
N SER A 9 51.70 35.22 15.19
CA SER A 9 51.45 35.06 16.62
C SER A 9 50.85 33.67 16.87
N THR A 10 51.68 32.74 17.34
CA THR A 10 51.25 31.45 17.90
C THR A 10 50.85 31.68 19.36
N GLU A 11 49.56 31.92 19.59
CA GLU A 11 48.93 31.79 20.91
C GLU A 11 48.32 30.40 21.06
N GLY A 12 48.47 29.84 22.25
CA GLY A 12 48.48 28.41 22.52
C GLY A 12 47.18 27.67 22.22
N MET A 13 47.33 26.52 21.56
CA MET A 13 46.31 25.47 21.58
C MET A 13 46.40 24.68 22.89
N PRO A 14 45.28 24.48 23.62
CA PRO A 14 45.26 23.71 24.85
C PRO A 14 45.52 22.23 24.54
N VAL A 15 46.48 21.64 25.26
CA VAL A 15 46.94 20.23 25.16
C VAL A 15 45.88 19.21 25.66
N TRP A 16 44.62 19.62 25.80
CA TRP A 16 43.57 18.81 26.42
C TRP A 16 42.86 17.84 25.46
N ASP A 17 42.92 18.03 24.15
CA ASP A 17 42.15 17.22 23.18
C ASP A 17 42.77 15.85 22.85
N THR A 18 44.07 15.64 23.08
CA THR A 18 44.72 14.36 22.71
C THR A 18 44.51 13.25 23.75
N PHE A 19 44.25 13.61 25.01
CA PHE A 19 43.99 12.65 26.08
C PHE A 19 42.54 12.15 26.09
N GLU A 20 41.57 13.01 25.81
CA GLU A 20 40.17 12.59 25.67
C GLU A 20 39.97 11.70 24.43
N ALA A 21 40.54 12.07 23.28
CA ALA A 21 40.42 11.27 22.07
C ALA A 21 41.00 9.85 22.23
N SER A 22 42.12 9.71 22.95
CA SER A 22 42.74 8.41 23.23
C SER A 22 41.98 7.61 24.30
N PHE A 23 41.37 8.27 25.29
CA PHE A 23 40.49 7.64 26.26
C PHE A 23 39.21 7.08 25.62
N PHE A 24 38.57 7.83 24.71
CA PHE A 24 37.37 7.36 23.99
C PHE A 24 37.67 6.23 23.00
N LEU A 25 38.84 6.24 22.35
CA LEU A 25 39.28 5.13 21.49
C LEU A 25 39.57 3.85 22.28
N GLY A 26 40.22 3.96 23.44
CA GLY A 26 40.49 2.82 24.33
C GLY A 26 39.23 2.26 25.00
N ALA A 27 38.33 3.13 25.48
CA ALA A 27 37.06 2.73 26.08
C ALA A 27 36.09 2.15 25.02
N GLY A 28 36.05 2.71 23.81
CA GLY A 28 35.22 2.22 22.72
C GLY A 28 35.60 0.82 22.24
N LEU A 29 36.91 0.52 22.13
CA LEU A 29 37.40 -0.80 21.73
C LEU A 29 37.17 -1.87 22.81
N SER A 30 37.37 -1.53 24.09
CA SER A 30 37.15 -2.48 25.19
C SER A 30 35.66 -2.82 25.37
N VAL A 31 34.77 -1.85 25.26
CA VAL A 31 33.31 -2.08 25.31
C VAL A 31 32.82 -2.85 24.07
N GLY A 32 33.38 -2.55 22.89
CA GLY A 32 33.03 -3.25 21.64
C GLY A 32 33.39 -4.74 21.65
N ILE A 33 34.54 -5.12 22.21
CA ILE A 33 34.96 -6.53 22.31
C ILE A 33 34.15 -7.29 23.36
N VAL A 34 33.88 -6.68 24.51
CA VAL A 34 33.07 -7.29 25.57
C VAL A 34 31.63 -7.50 25.10
N LEU A 35 31.04 -6.52 24.41
CA LEU A 35 29.70 -6.68 23.81
C LEU A 35 29.75 -7.67 22.64
N GLY A 36 30.75 -7.65 21.76
CA GLY A 36 30.84 -8.58 20.64
C GLY A 36 30.89 -10.06 21.03
N ILE A 37 31.54 -10.39 22.16
CA ILE A 37 31.69 -11.77 22.64
C ILE A 37 30.52 -12.18 23.55
N LEU A 38 30.03 -11.28 24.42
CA LEU A 38 28.95 -11.61 25.35
C LEU A 38 27.56 -11.51 24.73
N PHE A 39 27.34 -10.67 23.71
CA PHE A 39 26.02 -10.45 23.14
C PHE A 39 25.43 -11.69 22.45
N PRO A 40 26.18 -12.52 21.69
CA PRO A 40 25.63 -13.76 21.14
C PRO A 40 25.23 -14.79 22.22
N SER A 41 25.95 -14.81 23.35
CA SER A 41 25.70 -15.69 24.50
C SER A 41 24.50 -15.21 25.33
N LEU A 42 24.44 -13.91 25.63
CA LEU A 42 23.31 -13.27 26.31
C LEU A 42 22.05 -13.31 25.44
N TRP A 43 22.15 -13.14 24.13
CA TRP A 43 21.02 -13.25 23.20
C TRP A 43 20.42 -14.66 23.16
N ARG A 44 21.25 -15.72 23.19
CA ARG A 44 20.76 -17.10 23.34
C ARG A 44 20.05 -17.33 24.67
N THR A 45 20.54 -16.72 25.75
CA THR A 45 19.95 -16.85 27.09
C THR A 45 18.66 -16.03 27.23
N PHE A 46 18.61 -14.84 26.63
CA PHE A 46 17.44 -13.96 26.55
C PHE A 46 16.29 -14.63 25.78
N ARG A 47 16.60 -15.30 24.65
CA ARG A 47 15.61 -16.07 23.86
C ARG A 47 14.99 -17.24 24.63
N ARG A 48 15.69 -17.80 25.63
CA ARG A 48 15.15 -18.85 26.51
C ARG A 48 14.20 -18.30 27.59
N ARG A 49 14.40 -17.06 28.07
CA ARG A 49 13.52 -16.44 29.07
C ARG A 49 12.17 -15.98 28.52
N PHE A 50 12.11 -15.55 27.25
CA PHE A 50 10.83 -15.18 26.60
C PHE A 50 9.89 -16.37 26.31
N ARG A 51 10.35 -17.62 26.43
CA ARG A 51 9.48 -18.80 26.36
C ARG A 51 8.62 -19.00 27.62
N LYS A 52 8.92 -18.33 28.74
CA LYS A 52 8.20 -18.52 30.01
C LYS A 52 7.08 -17.52 30.30
N ASN A 53 6.94 -16.42 29.54
CA ASN A 53 5.91 -15.40 29.80
C ASN A 53 4.67 -15.50 28.88
N ALA A 54 4.39 -16.66 28.29
CA ALA A 54 3.18 -16.87 27.47
C ALA A 54 1.87 -16.99 28.29
N TYR A 55 1.94 -16.95 29.62
CA TYR A 55 0.76 -16.94 30.51
C TYR A 55 0.37 -15.51 30.90
N SER A 56 -0.09 -14.71 29.93
CA SER A 56 -0.88 -13.50 30.17
C SER A 56 -1.49 -13.04 28.85
N ALA A 57 -2.60 -13.68 28.46
CA ALA A 57 -3.58 -13.06 27.58
C ALA A 57 -4.89 -12.98 28.37
N PRO A 58 -5.57 -11.81 28.40
CA PRO A 58 -6.81 -11.65 29.13
C PRO A 58 -7.89 -12.54 28.50
N GLN A 59 -8.72 -13.12 29.35
CA GLN A 59 -9.95 -13.79 28.93
C GLN A 59 -10.87 -12.74 28.29
N SER A 60 -11.15 -12.87 26.99
CA SER A 60 -12.29 -12.19 26.39
C SER A 60 -12.92 -13.08 25.32
N GLU A 61 -14.12 -13.52 25.69
CA GLU A 61 -15.30 -13.86 24.89
C GLU A 61 -15.26 -15.03 23.90
N LYS A 62 -16.13 -15.99 24.24
CA LYS A 62 -16.52 -17.18 23.51
C LYS A 62 -17.06 -16.81 22.11
N LEU A 63 -16.27 -17.08 21.08
CA LEU A 63 -16.81 -17.40 19.76
C LEU A 63 -17.17 -18.89 19.74
N GLU A 64 -18.30 -19.23 20.37
CA GLU A 64 -19.01 -20.46 20.07
C GLU A 64 -19.93 -20.18 18.87
N GLN A 65 -19.53 -20.63 17.68
CA GLN A 65 -20.47 -20.85 16.59
C GLN A 65 -20.34 -22.29 16.10
N LYS A 66 -21.43 -23.03 16.36
CA LYS A 66 -21.77 -24.34 15.83
C LYS A 66 -21.46 -24.42 14.34
N LEU A 67 -20.47 -25.24 13.98
CA LEU A 67 -20.34 -25.86 12.67
C LEU A 67 -19.90 -27.30 12.90
N ASP A 68 -20.92 -28.13 13.11
CA ASP A 68 -20.81 -29.57 13.26
C ASP A 68 -21.16 -30.21 11.92
N VAL A 69 -20.22 -30.21 10.95
CA VAL A 69 -20.30 -31.06 9.75
C VAL A 69 -18.88 -31.38 9.24
N THR A 70 -18.58 -32.68 9.14
CA THR A 70 -17.47 -33.33 8.39
C THR A 70 -16.03 -33.21 8.88
N LEU A 71 -15.75 -33.58 10.13
CA LEU A 71 -14.38 -33.89 10.60
C LEU A 71 -14.22 -35.29 11.20
N LYS A 72 -15.15 -36.21 10.91
CA LYS A 72 -15.14 -37.57 11.48
C LYS A 72 -14.26 -38.59 10.74
N ILE A 73 -13.63 -38.21 9.63
CA ILE A 73 -12.93 -39.19 8.76
C ILE A 73 -11.43 -39.31 9.06
N MET A 74 -10.76 -38.30 9.64
CA MET A 74 -9.30 -38.39 9.89
C MET A 74 -8.89 -38.60 11.35
N ARG A 75 -9.76 -38.30 12.31
CA ARG A 75 -9.42 -38.43 13.75
C ARG A 75 -9.52 -39.88 14.23
N ASP A 76 -10.51 -40.60 13.73
CA ASP A 76 -10.73 -42.02 14.05
C ASP A 76 -9.62 -42.92 13.44
N GLU A 77 -8.97 -42.49 12.35
CA GLU A 77 -7.84 -43.20 11.75
C GLU A 77 -6.52 -42.94 12.50
N SER A 78 -6.31 -41.73 13.06
CA SER A 78 -5.09 -41.44 13.84
C SER A 78 -4.99 -42.24 15.14
N GLU A 79 -6.11 -42.46 15.83
CA GLU A 79 -6.13 -43.27 17.06
C GLU A 79 -5.97 -44.78 16.78
N GLN A 80 -6.32 -45.25 15.57
CA GLN A 80 -6.12 -46.64 15.16
C GLN A 80 -4.68 -46.94 14.70
N VAL A 81 -3.98 -45.96 14.12
CA VAL A 81 -2.58 -46.13 13.68
C VAL A 81 -1.61 -46.15 14.86
N GLU A 82 -1.84 -45.37 15.92
CA GLU A 82 -1.01 -45.40 17.14
C GLU A 82 -1.15 -46.74 17.91
N ALA A 83 -2.30 -47.41 17.82
CA ALA A 83 -2.51 -48.70 18.46
C ALA A 83 -1.79 -49.87 17.75
N GLN A 84 -1.59 -49.79 16.43
CA GLN A 84 -0.96 -50.86 15.63
C GLN A 84 0.56 -50.75 15.48
N SER A 85 1.17 -49.62 15.85
CA SER A 85 2.63 -49.43 15.77
C SER A 85 3.43 -50.02 16.92
N SER A 86 2.78 -50.70 17.88
CA SER A 86 3.45 -51.20 19.10
C SER A 86 4.09 -52.60 18.97
N GLU A 87 3.97 -53.30 17.82
CA GLU A 87 4.43 -54.71 17.72
C GLU A 87 5.40 -55.07 16.57
N ASN A 88 5.98 -54.13 15.80
CA ASN A 88 6.93 -54.51 14.74
C ASN A 88 8.31 -53.84 14.88
N GLU A 89 9.32 -54.66 15.18
CA GLU A 89 10.75 -54.33 15.20
C GLU A 89 11.25 -53.83 13.82
N SER A 90 11.29 -52.49 13.72
CA SER A 90 12.34 -51.63 13.13
C SER A 90 13.18 -52.16 11.95
N ASN A 91 12.66 -51.96 10.73
CA ASN A 91 13.50 -51.61 9.59
C ASN A 91 13.71 -50.07 9.58
N PRO A 92 14.94 -49.53 9.52
CA PRO A 92 15.18 -48.08 9.55
C PRO A 92 14.51 -47.33 8.38
N LEU A 93 14.25 -48.03 7.26
CA LEU A 93 13.48 -47.49 6.14
C LEU A 93 12.01 -47.25 6.50
N ASN A 94 11.39 -48.14 7.29
CA ASN A 94 9.96 -48.06 7.64
C ASN A 94 9.70 -46.92 8.64
N ILE A 95 10.64 -46.67 9.57
CA ILE A 95 10.56 -45.55 10.52
C ILE A 95 10.59 -44.22 9.76
N ASN A 96 11.52 -44.06 8.81
CA ASN A 96 11.65 -42.83 8.02
C ASN A 96 10.42 -42.58 7.11
N ILE A 97 9.80 -43.64 6.58
CA ILE A 97 8.56 -43.53 5.80
C ILE A 97 7.39 -43.11 6.70
N SER A 98 7.25 -43.69 7.89
CA SER A 98 6.21 -43.34 8.87
C SER A 98 6.31 -41.88 9.31
N GLU A 99 7.50 -41.38 9.62
CA GLU A 99 7.72 -39.98 9.99
C GLU A 99 7.39 -38.99 8.87
N LYS A 100 7.75 -39.32 7.62
CA LYS A 100 7.38 -38.50 6.45
C LYS A 100 5.87 -38.45 6.24
N ILE A 101 5.18 -39.57 6.44
CA ILE A 101 3.72 -39.63 6.40
C ILE A 101 3.13 -38.72 7.49
N LEU A 102 3.70 -38.74 8.70
CA LEU A 102 3.26 -37.89 9.81
C LEU A 102 3.45 -36.39 9.52
N ILE A 103 4.58 -35.99 8.92
CA ILE A 103 4.82 -34.59 8.51
C ILE A 103 3.82 -34.16 7.43
N ALA A 104 3.61 -35.00 6.41
CA ALA A 104 2.65 -34.71 5.34
C ALA A 104 1.21 -34.57 5.88
N GLN A 105 0.80 -35.46 6.79
CA GLN A 105 -0.49 -35.37 7.49
C GLN A 105 -0.60 -34.07 8.30
N SER A 106 0.46 -33.67 9.01
CA SER A 106 0.49 -32.44 9.81
C SER A 106 0.25 -31.18 8.95
N PHE A 107 0.80 -31.12 7.73
CA PHE A 107 0.50 -30.04 6.78
C PHE A 107 -0.98 -30.00 6.38
N VAL A 108 -1.59 -31.15 6.11
CA VAL A 108 -3.01 -31.24 5.73
C VAL A 108 -3.90 -30.79 6.89
N LEU A 109 -3.63 -31.30 8.10
CA LEU A 109 -4.35 -30.91 9.31
C LEU A 109 -4.23 -29.41 9.58
N ALA A 110 -3.02 -28.83 9.47
CA ALA A 110 -2.81 -27.41 9.70
C ALA A 110 -3.65 -26.53 8.74
N ARG A 111 -3.71 -26.90 7.45
CA ARG A 111 -4.56 -26.20 6.47
C ARG A 111 -6.04 -26.35 6.76
N ASN A 112 -6.50 -27.56 7.11
CA ASN A 112 -7.90 -27.81 7.45
C ASN A 112 -8.32 -26.97 8.67
N TYR A 113 -7.51 -26.96 9.73
CA TYR A 113 -7.77 -26.11 10.89
C TYR A 113 -7.82 -24.63 10.52
N PHE A 114 -6.92 -24.16 9.65
CA PHE A 114 -6.94 -22.78 9.17
C PHE A 114 -8.21 -22.46 8.38
N GLN A 115 -8.64 -23.34 7.47
CA GLN A 115 -9.86 -23.17 6.67
C GLN A 115 -11.14 -23.13 7.52
N ILE A 116 -11.16 -23.87 8.64
CA ILE A 116 -12.28 -23.87 9.61
C ILE A 116 -12.23 -22.64 10.54
N GLY A 117 -11.21 -21.77 10.41
CA GLY A 117 -11.04 -20.57 11.22
C GLY A 117 -10.30 -20.81 12.55
N ASN A 118 -9.83 -22.04 12.81
CA ASN A 118 -8.99 -22.34 13.97
C ASN A 118 -7.51 -22.07 13.67
N ALA A 119 -7.18 -20.79 13.52
CA ALA A 119 -5.82 -20.35 13.19
C ALA A 119 -4.80 -20.70 14.28
N ARG A 120 -5.21 -20.76 15.56
CA ARG A 120 -4.31 -21.08 16.68
C ARG A 120 -3.75 -22.49 16.57
N THR A 121 -4.63 -23.48 16.33
CA THR A 121 -4.19 -24.87 16.15
C THR A 121 -3.36 -25.04 14.89
N ALA A 122 -3.72 -24.36 13.79
CA ALA A 122 -2.92 -24.35 12.58
C ALA A 122 -1.49 -23.82 12.82
N ILE A 123 -1.36 -22.71 13.56
CA ILE A 123 -0.06 -22.14 13.94
C ILE A 123 0.75 -23.14 14.77
N GLN A 124 0.13 -23.79 15.75
CA GLN A 124 0.81 -24.78 16.59
C GLN A 124 1.38 -25.92 15.74
N LEU A 125 0.57 -26.49 14.83
CA LEU A 125 1.01 -27.57 13.94
C LEU A 125 2.19 -27.15 13.04
N TYR A 126 2.17 -25.93 12.46
CA TYR A 126 3.31 -25.45 11.69
C TYR A 126 4.57 -25.24 12.54
N ILE A 127 4.42 -24.79 13.79
CA ILE A 127 5.55 -24.69 14.72
C ILE A 127 6.10 -26.08 15.03
N ASP A 128 5.23 -27.05 15.29
CA ASP A 128 5.62 -28.43 15.60
C ASP A 128 6.40 -29.05 14.42
N ILE A 129 5.92 -28.84 13.18
CA ILE A 129 6.66 -29.19 11.95
C ILE A 129 8.03 -28.50 11.95
N LEU A 130 8.09 -27.18 12.15
CA LEU A 130 9.36 -26.44 12.13
C LEU A 130 10.35 -26.85 13.23
N THR A 131 9.87 -27.43 14.34
CA THR A 131 10.71 -27.91 15.44
C THR A 131 11.16 -29.36 15.29
N ASN A 132 10.59 -30.13 14.37
CA ASN A 132 10.95 -31.52 14.16
C ASN A 132 12.31 -31.63 13.45
N GLU A 133 13.20 -32.45 14.00
CA GLU A 133 14.59 -32.63 13.53
C GLU A 133 14.68 -33.25 12.13
N ASN A 134 13.67 -34.02 11.72
CA ASN A 134 13.67 -34.79 10.47
C ASN A 134 13.03 -34.05 9.29
N VAL A 135 12.69 -32.76 9.45
CA VAL A 135 12.05 -31.97 8.40
C VAL A 135 13.05 -31.55 7.33
N SER A 136 12.75 -31.89 6.08
CA SER A 136 13.58 -31.53 4.94
C SER A 136 13.58 -30.02 4.69
N LYS A 137 14.64 -29.51 4.05
CA LYS A 137 14.73 -28.09 3.67
C LYS A 137 13.54 -27.60 2.83
N ILE A 138 12.95 -28.47 2.00
CA ILE A 138 11.79 -28.13 1.18
C ILE A 138 10.56 -27.94 2.08
N GLU A 139 10.32 -28.87 3.00
CA GLU A 139 9.23 -28.80 3.97
C GLU A 139 9.40 -27.62 4.93
N THR A 140 10.60 -27.33 5.42
CA THR A 140 10.85 -26.14 6.25
C THR A 140 10.47 -24.87 5.50
N ASN A 141 10.84 -24.77 4.22
CA ASN A 141 10.52 -23.59 3.41
C ASN A 141 9.01 -23.46 3.17
N ARG A 142 8.33 -24.59 2.95
CA ARG A 142 6.87 -24.65 2.80
C ARG A 142 6.16 -24.25 4.10
N ALA A 143 6.59 -24.80 5.24
CA ALA A 143 6.04 -24.47 6.55
C ALA A 143 6.22 -22.99 6.90
N LEU A 144 7.39 -22.40 6.62
CA LEU A 144 7.61 -20.96 6.82
C LEU A 144 6.64 -20.11 5.98
N PHE A 145 6.43 -20.47 4.71
CA PHE A 145 5.52 -19.74 3.82
C PHE A 145 4.06 -19.84 4.25
N GLU A 146 3.59 -21.04 4.57
CA GLU A 146 2.21 -21.26 4.99
C GLU A 146 1.96 -20.63 6.38
N LEU A 147 2.92 -20.71 7.29
CA LEU A 147 2.85 -20.05 8.60
C LEU A 147 2.80 -18.51 8.46
N SER A 148 3.58 -17.92 7.55
CA SER A 148 3.51 -16.47 7.31
C SER A 148 2.16 -16.04 6.74
N GLN A 149 1.54 -16.86 5.88
CA GLN A 149 0.18 -16.63 5.39
C GLN A 149 -0.86 -16.69 6.51
N VAL A 150 -0.78 -17.69 7.39
CA VAL A 150 -1.67 -17.79 8.56
C VAL A 150 -1.49 -16.59 9.49
N TYR A 151 -0.27 -16.14 9.76
CA TYR A 151 -0.07 -14.93 10.56
C TYR A 151 -0.65 -13.68 9.89
N ALA A 152 -0.51 -13.54 8.57
CA ALA A 152 -1.03 -12.39 7.84
C ALA A 152 -2.57 -12.36 7.80
N SER A 153 -3.23 -13.52 7.70
CA SER A 153 -4.70 -13.60 7.63
C SER A 153 -5.38 -13.22 8.94
N ILE A 154 -4.74 -13.50 10.09
CA ILE A 154 -5.22 -13.09 11.43
C ILE A 154 -4.71 -11.71 11.86
N GLY A 155 -4.07 -10.95 10.96
CA GLY A 155 -3.60 -9.58 11.23
C GLY A 155 -2.30 -9.47 12.05
N LEU A 156 -1.59 -10.57 12.31
CA LEU A 156 -0.27 -10.55 12.97
C LEU A 156 0.86 -10.23 11.98
N TYR A 157 0.78 -9.07 11.32
CA TYR A 157 1.65 -8.70 10.20
C TYR A 157 3.15 -8.65 10.55
N MET A 158 3.52 -8.27 11.77
CA MET A 158 4.93 -8.28 12.20
C MET A 158 5.51 -9.70 12.21
N ARG A 159 4.79 -10.65 12.82
CA ARG A 159 5.20 -12.06 12.84
C ARG A 159 5.18 -12.68 11.45
N ALA A 160 4.18 -12.33 10.64
CA ALA A 160 4.10 -12.74 9.25
C ALA A 160 5.34 -12.29 8.47
N PHE A 161 5.74 -11.02 8.62
CA PHE A 161 6.94 -10.49 7.97
C PHE A 161 8.20 -11.20 8.45
N ASP A 162 8.39 -11.34 9.77
CA ASP A 162 9.61 -11.95 10.31
C ASP A 162 9.74 -13.43 9.87
N THR A 163 8.62 -14.13 9.72
CA THR A 163 8.60 -15.52 9.20
C THR A 163 8.89 -15.55 7.69
N ALA A 164 8.26 -14.66 6.91
CA ALA A 164 8.44 -14.59 5.47
C ALA A 164 9.85 -14.13 5.07
N ILE A 165 10.45 -13.18 5.80
CA ILE A 165 11.79 -12.68 5.53
C ILE A 165 12.85 -13.75 5.82
N GLU A 166 12.65 -14.59 6.84
CA GLU A 166 13.53 -15.73 7.10
C GLU A 166 13.57 -16.68 5.90
N LEU A 167 12.40 -17.01 5.34
CA LEU A 167 12.30 -17.79 4.11
C LEU A 167 12.95 -17.06 2.92
N PHE A 168 12.76 -15.75 2.82
CA PHE A 168 13.28 -14.94 1.73
C PHE A 168 14.81 -14.88 1.72
N TYR A 169 15.47 -14.79 2.87
CA TYR A 169 16.93 -14.90 2.96
C TYR A 169 17.46 -16.21 2.40
N ARG A 170 16.71 -17.32 2.51
CA ARG A 170 17.07 -18.62 1.95
C ARG A 170 16.85 -18.70 0.44
N LYS A 171 15.88 -17.94 -0.09
CA LYS A 171 15.48 -17.93 -1.51
C LYS A 171 15.30 -16.49 -2.05
N PRO A 172 16.37 -15.68 -2.14
CA PRO A 172 16.28 -14.24 -2.47
C PRO A 172 15.88 -13.93 -3.92
N LYS A 173 15.76 -14.95 -4.78
CA LYS A 173 15.32 -14.80 -6.18
C LYS A 173 13.84 -15.16 -6.39
N ASN A 174 13.13 -15.61 -5.35
CA ASN A 174 11.74 -16.05 -5.47
C ASN A 174 10.79 -14.84 -5.42
N SER A 175 10.11 -14.56 -6.53
CA SER A 175 9.15 -13.45 -6.67
C SER A 175 7.87 -13.66 -5.86
N GLU A 176 7.38 -14.90 -5.72
CA GLU A 176 6.15 -15.20 -4.95
C GLU A 176 6.30 -14.84 -3.48
N ILE A 177 7.46 -15.17 -2.89
CA ILE A 177 7.77 -14.79 -1.50
C ILE A 177 7.84 -13.27 -1.37
N LEU A 178 8.46 -12.59 -2.34
CA LEU A 178 8.49 -11.13 -2.34
C LEU A 178 7.08 -10.54 -2.43
N ILE A 179 6.22 -11.00 -3.34
CA ILE A 179 4.82 -10.55 -3.46
C ILE A 179 4.07 -10.73 -2.14
N HIS A 180 4.27 -11.87 -1.45
CA HIS A 180 3.69 -12.07 -0.13
C HIS A 180 4.19 -11.05 0.89
N ILE A 181 5.49 -10.77 0.92
CA ILE A 181 6.10 -9.72 1.78
C ILE A 181 5.56 -8.33 1.43
N LEU A 182 5.43 -7.98 0.14
CA LEU A 182 4.84 -6.72 -0.31
C LEU A 182 3.43 -6.54 0.28
N ASN A 183 2.60 -7.59 0.19
CA ASN A 183 1.26 -7.58 0.75
C ASN A 183 1.25 -7.42 2.27
N ILE A 184 2.15 -8.10 2.99
CA ILE A 184 2.29 -7.95 4.45
C ILE A 184 2.69 -6.52 4.81
N CYS A 185 3.74 -5.99 4.18
CA CYS A 185 4.24 -4.63 4.45
C CYS A 185 3.21 -3.55 4.10
N ALA A 186 2.45 -3.74 3.01
CA ALA A 186 1.44 -2.78 2.58
C ALA A 186 0.16 -2.81 3.45
N LYS A 187 -0.16 -3.95 4.10
CA LYS A 187 -1.25 -4.04 5.09
C LYS A 187 -0.82 -3.63 6.49
N GLY A 188 0.41 -3.95 6.89
CA GLY A 188 0.97 -3.61 8.19
C GLY A 188 1.65 -2.23 8.26
N TYR A 189 1.84 -1.57 7.12
CA TYR A 189 2.40 -0.22 6.98
C TYR A 189 3.86 -0.10 7.43
N PHE A 190 4.71 -1.01 6.93
CA PHE A 190 6.11 -1.11 7.32
C PHE A 190 7.07 -0.68 6.18
N PRO A 191 7.31 0.64 5.96
CA PRO A 191 8.17 1.11 4.86
C PRO A 191 9.62 0.63 5.00
N GLU A 192 10.17 0.60 6.21
CA GLU A 192 11.55 0.19 6.46
C GLU A 192 11.74 -1.31 6.14
N LYS A 193 10.83 -2.15 6.62
CA LYS A 193 10.82 -3.59 6.34
C LYS A 193 10.63 -3.89 4.86
N LEU A 194 9.80 -3.12 4.16
CA LEU A 194 9.68 -3.19 2.71
C LEU A 194 11.01 -2.87 2.03
N ASN A 195 11.71 -1.80 2.45
CA ASN A 195 13.02 -1.45 1.91
C ASN A 195 14.05 -2.57 2.15
N SER A 196 14.08 -3.15 3.35
CA SER A 196 14.96 -4.28 3.64
C SER A 196 14.69 -5.45 2.71
N ALA A 197 13.42 -5.81 2.47
CA ALA A 197 13.05 -6.88 1.55
C ALA A 197 13.48 -6.58 0.10
N LEU A 198 13.27 -5.35 -0.38
CA LEU A 198 13.70 -4.95 -1.72
C LEU A 198 15.22 -5.01 -1.90
N ASN A 199 15.99 -4.64 -0.86
CA ASN A 199 17.46 -4.72 -0.88
C ASN A 199 17.99 -6.17 -0.87
N ILE A 200 17.21 -7.11 -0.31
CA ILE A 200 17.57 -8.54 -0.27
C ILE A 200 17.26 -9.22 -1.61
N TYR A 201 16.29 -8.72 -2.37
CA TYR A 201 15.87 -9.33 -3.62
C TYR A 201 16.99 -9.31 -4.66
N LYS A 202 17.34 -10.49 -5.17
CA LYS A 202 18.41 -10.68 -6.19
C LYS A 202 17.86 -11.18 -7.53
N GLY A 203 16.54 -11.19 -7.71
CA GLY A 203 15.90 -11.57 -8.97
C GLY A 203 15.78 -10.40 -9.93
N SER A 204 15.57 -10.69 -11.22
CA SER A 204 15.15 -9.67 -12.20
C SER A 204 13.64 -9.48 -12.08
N PRO A 205 13.14 -8.30 -11.71
CA PRO A 205 11.71 -8.08 -11.57
C PRO A 205 11.05 -8.00 -12.96
N ASP A 206 10.05 -8.82 -13.20
CA ASP A 206 9.20 -8.71 -14.38
C ASP A 206 8.29 -7.48 -14.27
N LYS A 207 7.55 -7.17 -15.35
CA LYS A 207 6.64 -6.01 -15.35
C LYS A 207 5.58 -6.11 -14.24
N GLY A 208 5.02 -7.31 -14.01
CA GLY A 208 4.01 -7.54 -12.98
C GLY A 208 4.54 -7.28 -11.56
N LEU A 209 5.73 -7.77 -11.25
CA LEU A 209 6.37 -7.54 -9.95
C LEU A 209 6.75 -6.07 -9.76
N ARG A 210 7.27 -5.39 -10.78
CA ARG A 210 7.58 -3.94 -10.69
C ARG A 210 6.34 -3.11 -10.35
N LEU A 211 5.21 -3.40 -11.00
CA LEU A 211 3.93 -2.77 -10.70
C LEU A 211 3.48 -3.08 -9.27
N SER A 212 3.57 -4.34 -8.83
CA SER A 212 3.23 -4.75 -7.47
C SER A 212 4.08 -4.04 -6.40
N ILE A 213 5.38 -3.84 -6.67
CA ILE A 213 6.27 -3.07 -5.80
C ILE A 213 5.83 -1.61 -5.73
N ALA A 214 5.54 -0.99 -6.89
CA ALA A 214 5.05 0.38 -6.96
C ALA A 214 3.74 0.55 -6.16
N HIS A 215 2.80 -0.38 -6.30
CA HIS A 215 1.53 -0.38 -5.55
C HIS A 215 1.71 -0.54 -4.04
N ALA A 216 2.62 -1.41 -3.61
CA ALA A 216 2.92 -1.58 -2.19
C ALA A 216 3.49 -0.29 -1.58
N LEU A 217 4.41 0.38 -2.30
CA LEU A 217 4.96 1.68 -1.90
C LEU A 217 3.87 2.76 -1.86
N CYS A 218 2.99 2.82 -2.86
CA CYS A 218 1.89 3.79 -2.91
C CYS A 218 0.92 3.59 -1.76
N LYS A 219 0.55 2.34 -1.43
CA LYS A 219 -0.36 2.05 -0.32
C LYS A 219 0.21 2.53 1.03
N ILE A 220 1.52 2.42 1.23
CA ILE A 220 2.17 2.99 2.42
C ILE A 220 2.19 4.52 2.35
N GLY A 221 2.47 5.08 1.18
CA GLY A 221 2.50 6.53 0.94
C GLY A 221 1.14 7.21 1.14
N GLU A 222 0.04 6.57 0.76
CA GLU A 222 -1.33 7.05 0.99
C GLU A 222 -1.61 7.30 2.48
N ILE A 223 -1.04 6.50 3.38
CA ILE A 223 -1.24 6.67 4.83
C ILE A 223 -0.42 7.82 5.36
N TYR A 224 0.80 8.00 4.84
CA TYR A 224 1.58 9.19 5.16
C TYR A 224 0.89 10.45 4.65
N PHE A 225 0.26 10.38 3.48
CA PHE A 225 -0.57 11.44 2.94
C PHE A 225 -1.77 11.74 3.85
N GLU A 226 -2.52 10.72 4.30
CA GLU A 226 -3.62 10.88 5.27
C GLU A 226 -3.15 11.48 6.60
N LYS A 227 -1.96 11.11 7.06
CA LYS A 227 -1.31 11.68 8.26
C LYS A 227 -0.70 13.06 8.04
N LYS A 228 -0.91 13.68 6.86
CA LYS A 228 -0.35 14.98 6.45
C LYS A 228 1.19 15.03 6.42
N ASN A 229 1.86 13.88 6.39
CA ASN A 229 3.30 13.81 6.19
C ASN A 229 3.62 13.77 4.69
N LEU A 230 3.46 14.93 4.05
CA LEU A 230 3.53 15.06 2.58
C LEU A 230 4.91 14.71 2.04
N ASN A 231 5.99 15.05 2.76
CA ASN A 231 7.36 14.74 2.34
C ASN A 231 7.60 13.24 2.19
N GLN A 232 7.14 12.45 3.16
CA GLN A 232 7.28 10.99 3.10
C GLN A 232 6.37 10.36 2.04
N ALA A 233 5.16 10.90 1.84
CA ALA A 233 4.27 10.48 0.77
C ALA A 233 4.89 10.73 -0.62
N GLN A 234 5.45 11.93 -0.85
CA GLN A 234 6.15 12.28 -2.09
C GLN A 234 7.36 11.37 -2.34
N GLU A 235 8.17 11.11 -1.31
CA GLU A 235 9.34 10.24 -1.44
C GLU A 235 8.95 8.81 -1.82
N LEU A 236 7.93 8.24 -1.16
CA LEU A 236 7.43 6.91 -1.51
C LEU A 236 6.83 6.86 -2.93
N ALA A 237 6.14 7.92 -3.35
CA ALA A 237 5.59 8.01 -4.70
C ALA A 237 6.70 8.09 -5.77
N ARG A 238 7.75 8.92 -5.56
CA ARG A 238 8.92 8.98 -6.46
C ARG A 238 9.64 7.64 -6.55
N ARG A 239 9.80 6.96 -5.41
CA ARG A 239 10.38 5.61 -5.39
C ARG A 239 9.52 4.61 -6.15
N ALA A 240 8.20 4.67 -6.02
CA ALA A 240 7.27 3.84 -6.78
C ALA A 240 7.38 4.09 -8.30
N ILE A 241 7.47 5.35 -8.73
CA ILE A 241 7.72 5.73 -10.14
C ILE A 241 9.08 5.20 -10.63
N GLY A 242 10.08 5.14 -9.76
CA GLY A 242 11.38 4.53 -10.04
C GLY A 242 11.30 3.04 -10.40
N TRP A 243 10.33 2.32 -9.83
CA TRP A 243 10.06 0.91 -10.15
C TRP A 243 9.23 0.74 -11.42
N GLU A 244 8.12 1.49 -11.55
CA GLU A 244 7.25 1.46 -12.72
C GLU A 244 6.82 2.88 -13.10
N ARG A 245 7.43 3.41 -14.18
CA ARG A 245 7.22 4.80 -14.63
C ARG A 245 5.79 5.10 -15.08
N THR A 246 5.06 4.07 -15.52
CA THR A 246 3.68 4.18 -16.01
C THR A 246 2.64 3.80 -14.96
N SER A 247 3.03 3.61 -13.68
CA SER A 247 2.06 3.35 -12.63
C SER A 247 1.17 4.58 -12.41
N GLY A 248 -0.10 4.43 -12.77
CA GLY A 248 -1.13 5.42 -12.56
C GLY A 248 -1.26 5.81 -11.10
N ARG A 249 -1.23 4.81 -10.21
CA ARG A 249 -1.35 5.04 -8.76
C ARG A 249 -0.20 5.88 -8.20
N ALA A 250 1.03 5.60 -8.61
CA ALA A 250 2.20 6.32 -8.14
C ALA A 250 2.21 7.78 -8.59
N LEU A 251 1.86 8.02 -9.85
CA LEU A 251 1.76 9.37 -10.40
C LEU A 251 0.63 10.17 -9.76
N ILE A 252 -0.53 9.56 -9.54
CA ILE A 252 -1.65 10.21 -8.84
C ILE A 252 -1.30 10.50 -7.39
N LEU A 253 -0.65 9.59 -6.65
CA LEU A 253 -0.23 9.86 -5.28
C LEU A 253 0.79 11.01 -5.21
N LEU A 254 1.76 11.06 -6.14
CA LEU A 254 2.72 12.15 -6.20
C LEU A 254 2.00 13.48 -6.43
N TRP A 255 1.11 13.52 -7.42
CA TRP A 255 0.27 14.69 -7.71
C TRP A 255 -0.52 15.12 -6.48
N GLN A 256 -1.26 14.23 -5.83
CA GLN A 256 -2.02 14.52 -4.61
C GLN A 256 -1.13 15.14 -3.52
N ALA A 257 0.04 14.56 -3.26
CA ALA A 257 0.94 15.02 -2.23
C ALA A 257 1.56 16.39 -2.54
N THR A 258 1.91 16.67 -3.80
CA THR A 258 2.43 17.98 -4.22
C THR A 258 1.35 19.05 -4.26
N SER A 259 0.16 18.71 -4.75
CA SER A 259 -0.99 19.62 -4.78
C SER A 259 -1.41 19.97 -3.36
N GLN A 260 -1.52 18.99 -2.47
CA GLN A 260 -1.90 19.23 -1.07
C GLN A 260 -0.92 20.17 -0.36
N GLU A 261 0.37 20.12 -0.68
CA GLU A 261 1.38 21.03 -0.17
C GLU A 261 1.17 22.45 -0.72
N LEU A 262 0.93 22.58 -2.02
CA LEU A 262 0.60 23.86 -2.66
C LEU A 262 -0.66 24.48 -2.03
N TRP A 263 -1.73 23.70 -1.92
CA TRP A 263 -3.00 24.14 -1.33
C TRP A 263 -2.93 24.47 0.17
N GLN A 264 -1.90 24.01 0.90
CA GLN A 264 -1.64 24.43 2.28
C GLN A 264 -0.98 25.81 2.37
N ARG A 265 -0.27 26.23 1.33
CA ARG A 265 0.44 27.51 1.27
C ARG A 265 -0.38 28.63 0.65
N ILE A 266 -1.38 28.27 -0.15
CA ILE A 266 -2.30 29.24 -0.76
C ILE A 266 -3.23 29.78 0.32
N ASP A 267 -3.08 31.08 0.60
CA ASP A 267 -4.08 31.87 1.32
C ASP A 267 -5.42 31.83 0.57
N ASN A 268 -6.51 32.19 1.23
CA ASN A 268 -7.86 32.16 0.63
C ASN A 268 -8.08 33.18 -0.52
N ASP A 269 -7.02 33.57 -1.24
CA ASP A 269 -7.06 34.37 -2.46
C ASP A 269 -7.67 33.55 -3.61
N PRO A 270 -8.86 33.94 -4.11
CA PRO A 270 -9.53 33.24 -5.21
C PRO A 270 -8.64 33.07 -6.43
N LYS A 271 -7.85 34.08 -6.78
CA LYS A 271 -7.01 34.06 -7.99
C LYS A 271 -5.96 32.94 -7.92
N LEU A 272 -5.22 32.87 -6.81
CA LEU A 272 -4.23 31.81 -6.60
C LEU A 272 -4.88 30.43 -6.57
N MET A 273 -6.05 30.29 -5.95
CA MET A 273 -6.79 29.01 -5.92
C MET A 273 -7.19 28.54 -7.32
N TRP A 274 -7.67 29.43 -8.20
CA TRP A 274 -7.98 29.07 -9.59
C TRP A 274 -6.74 28.71 -10.41
N THR A 275 -5.63 29.44 -10.25
CA THR A 275 -4.37 29.09 -10.92
C THR A 275 -3.83 27.73 -10.46
N ALA A 276 -3.94 27.42 -9.16
CA ALA A 276 -3.53 26.13 -8.61
C ALA A 276 -4.42 24.99 -9.14
N LEU A 277 -5.74 25.20 -9.21
CA LEU A 277 -6.64 24.23 -9.82
C LEU A 277 -6.28 23.99 -11.30
N ALA A 278 -6.01 25.05 -12.06
CA ALA A 278 -5.59 24.91 -13.46
C ALA A 278 -4.31 24.09 -13.61
N THR A 279 -3.30 24.33 -12.74
CA THR A 279 -2.06 23.54 -12.74
C THR A 279 -2.28 22.09 -12.34
N ASP A 280 -3.18 21.82 -11.40
CA ASP A 280 -3.53 20.46 -10.98
C ASP A 280 -4.23 19.69 -12.10
N LEU A 281 -5.14 20.33 -12.83
CA LEU A 281 -5.84 19.72 -13.96
C LEU A 281 -4.90 19.46 -15.15
N ASP A 282 -3.97 20.37 -15.43
CA ASP A 282 -2.93 20.19 -16.46
C ASP A 282 -2.02 18.98 -16.12
N ALA A 283 -1.60 18.87 -14.87
CA ALA A 283 -0.83 17.72 -14.40
C ALA A 283 -1.61 16.40 -14.53
N LEU A 284 -2.90 16.38 -14.19
CA LEU A 284 -3.75 15.20 -14.37
C LEU A 284 -3.89 14.79 -15.84
N LEU A 285 -4.02 15.75 -16.77
CA LEU A 285 -4.05 15.45 -18.21
C LEU A 285 -2.78 14.75 -18.65
N HIS A 286 -1.62 15.20 -18.16
CA HIS A 286 -0.34 14.54 -18.44
C HIS A 286 -0.27 13.11 -17.87
N ILE A 287 -0.84 12.88 -16.69
CA ILE A 287 -0.94 11.53 -16.10
C ILE A 287 -1.84 10.64 -16.93
N PHE A 288 -3.02 11.10 -17.34
CA PHE A 288 -3.96 10.31 -18.14
C PHE A 288 -3.43 10.03 -19.55
N LYS A 289 -2.62 10.93 -20.10
CA LYS A 289 -1.92 10.69 -21.37
C LYS A 289 -0.86 9.59 -21.28
N SER A 290 -0.18 9.48 -20.13
CA SER A 290 0.99 8.62 -19.95
C SER A 290 0.69 7.28 -19.28
N THR A 291 -0.51 7.10 -18.75
CA THR A 291 -0.88 5.95 -17.94
C THR A 291 -2.20 5.36 -18.38
N THR A 292 -2.43 4.12 -17.97
CA THR A 292 -3.73 3.46 -18.03
C THR A 292 -4.46 3.61 -16.70
N ALA A 293 -4.29 4.73 -15.98
CA ALA A 293 -5.00 4.97 -14.73
C ALA A 293 -6.49 5.19 -14.98
N SER A 294 -7.34 4.76 -14.07
CA SER A 294 -8.75 5.20 -14.11
C SER A 294 -8.81 6.68 -13.80
N HIS A 295 -9.54 7.43 -14.61
CA HIS A 295 -9.79 8.85 -14.38
C HIS A 295 -10.50 9.11 -13.05
N VAL A 296 -11.31 8.14 -12.60
CA VAL A 296 -12.03 8.21 -11.32
C VAL A 296 -11.08 8.21 -10.11
N ALA A 297 -9.85 7.73 -10.27
CA ALA A 297 -8.89 7.64 -9.17
C ALA A 297 -8.51 8.99 -8.56
N SER A 298 -8.56 10.09 -9.34
CA SER A 298 -8.26 11.44 -8.84
C SER A 298 -9.48 12.12 -8.20
N ALA A 299 -10.69 11.62 -8.45
CA ALA A 299 -11.94 12.25 -8.04
C ALA A 299 -12.06 12.51 -6.53
N PRO A 300 -11.67 11.59 -5.61
CA PRO A 300 -11.77 11.85 -4.16
C PRO A 300 -10.87 12.99 -3.66
N PHE A 301 -9.77 13.29 -4.35
CA PHE A 301 -8.91 14.41 -3.98
C PHE A 301 -9.37 15.70 -4.66
N LEU A 302 -9.79 15.63 -5.92
CA LEU A 302 -10.44 16.76 -6.60
C LEU A 302 -11.67 17.24 -5.84
N SER A 303 -12.49 16.34 -5.28
CA SER A 303 -13.67 16.74 -4.50
C SER A 303 -13.31 17.54 -3.26
N LYS A 304 -12.19 17.20 -2.58
CA LYS A 304 -11.67 17.97 -1.44
C LYS A 304 -11.23 19.38 -1.86
N ILE A 305 -10.54 19.49 -3.00
CA ILE A 305 -10.13 20.80 -3.55
C ILE A 305 -11.37 21.64 -3.88
N LEU A 306 -12.31 21.08 -4.65
CA LEU A 306 -13.53 21.77 -5.05
C LEU A 306 -14.38 22.18 -3.85
N ASN A 307 -14.48 21.34 -2.82
CA ASN A 307 -15.14 21.69 -1.56
C ASN A 307 -14.44 22.86 -0.86
N LYS A 308 -13.10 22.83 -0.77
CA LYS A 308 -12.34 23.95 -0.18
C LYS A 308 -12.60 25.25 -0.94
N MET A 309 -12.64 25.20 -2.28
CA MET A 309 -12.94 26.37 -3.10
C MET A 309 -14.38 26.85 -2.88
N SER A 310 -15.37 25.96 -2.90
CA SER A 310 -16.79 26.30 -2.75
C SER A 310 -17.13 27.02 -1.44
N ALA A 311 -16.35 26.79 -0.39
CA ALA A 311 -16.56 27.41 0.92
C ALA A 311 -16.14 28.90 0.97
N GLN A 312 -15.38 29.39 -0.02
CA GLN A 312 -14.90 30.78 -0.03
C GLN A 312 -15.94 31.73 -0.64
N GLN A 313 -16.38 32.70 0.15
CA GLN A 313 -17.26 33.79 -0.32
C GLN A 313 -16.48 34.72 -1.28
N GLY A 314 -17.07 35.09 -2.41
CA GLY A 314 -16.49 36.04 -3.37
C GLY A 314 -15.95 35.44 -4.68
N ILE A 315 -15.86 34.12 -4.82
CA ILE A 315 -15.44 33.50 -6.10
C ILE A 315 -16.43 33.82 -7.23
N THR A 316 -17.72 33.90 -6.92
CA THR A 316 -18.77 34.19 -7.90
C THR A 316 -18.75 35.61 -8.44
N GLU A 317 -18.24 36.58 -7.68
CA GLU A 317 -18.30 38.01 -8.05
C GLU A 317 -17.24 38.39 -9.11
N ASN A 318 -16.17 37.60 -9.22
CA ASN A 318 -15.06 37.84 -10.16
C ASN A 318 -14.94 36.77 -11.26
N TYR A 319 -16.04 36.05 -11.55
CA TYR A 319 -16.05 34.90 -12.45
C TYR A 319 -15.37 35.15 -13.80
N ALA A 320 -15.67 36.26 -14.48
CA ALA A 320 -15.11 36.54 -15.81
C ALA A 320 -13.58 36.75 -15.80
N ILE A 321 -13.05 37.36 -14.74
CA ILE A 321 -11.61 37.58 -14.57
C ILE A 321 -10.93 36.24 -14.27
N LEU A 322 -11.52 35.46 -13.37
CA LEU A 322 -11.00 34.16 -12.96
C LEU A 322 -11.05 33.12 -14.09
N GLN A 323 -12.12 33.12 -14.89
CA GLN A 323 -12.25 32.28 -16.09
C GLN A 323 -11.11 32.55 -17.08
N LYS A 324 -10.78 33.83 -17.32
CA LYS A 324 -9.68 34.20 -18.22
C LYS A 324 -8.33 33.69 -17.72
N GLU A 325 -8.02 33.85 -16.44
CA GLU A 325 -6.76 33.38 -15.86
C GLU A 325 -6.66 31.86 -15.80
N PHE A 326 -7.79 31.21 -15.49
CA PHE A 326 -7.92 29.76 -15.56
C PHE A 326 -7.62 29.25 -16.97
N LEU A 327 -8.28 29.78 -18.01
CA LEU A 327 -8.06 29.37 -19.41
C LEU A 327 -6.68 29.76 -19.96
N GLN A 328 -6.07 30.83 -19.44
CA GLN A 328 -4.71 31.20 -19.80
C GLN A 328 -3.69 30.16 -19.31
N THR A 329 -3.97 29.58 -18.14
CA THR A 329 -3.13 28.57 -17.49
C THR A 329 -3.44 27.17 -18.03
N PHE A 330 -4.72 26.80 -18.02
CA PHE A 330 -5.27 25.55 -18.53
C PHE A 330 -5.57 25.72 -20.01
N ARG A 331 -4.71 25.20 -20.89
CA ARG A 331 -4.84 25.31 -22.36
C ARG A 331 -5.43 24.02 -22.95
N PRO A 332 -6.76 23.81 -22.92
CA PRO A 332 -7.39 22.54 -23.31
C PRO A 332 -7.11 22.14 -24.76
N GLU A 333 -6.96 23.13 -25.64
CA GLU A 333 -6.68 22.94 -27.08
C GLU A 333 -5.43 22.11 -27.38
N LYS A 334 -4.50 21.99 -26.42
CA LYS A 334 -3.27 21.20 -26.58
C LYS A 334 -3.49 19.69 -26.43
N PHE A 335 -4.68 19.27 -26.01
CA PHE A 335 -4.95 17.88 -25.63
C PHE A 335 -5.96 17.23 -26.58
N ASP A 336 -5.75 15.93 -26.84
CA ASP A 336 -6.69 15.09 -27.57
C ASP A 336 -8.06 15.06 -26.85
N GLU A 337 -9.13 15.07 -27.63
CA GLU A 337 -10.52 15.00 -27.18
C GLU A 337 -10.74 13.82 -26.20
N ASN A 338 -10.08 12.69 -26.43
CA ASN A 338 -10.17 11.52 -25.54
C ASN A 338 -9.60 11.80 -24.13
N ILE A 339 -8.51 12.56 -24.05
CA ILE A 339 -7.85 12.93 -22.79
C ILE A 339 -8.67 14.03 -22.09
N GLN A 340 -9.28 14.93 -22.85
CA GLN A 340 -10.23 15.89 -22.29
C GLN A 340 -11.44 15.18 -21.68
N LYS A 341 -12.05 14.22 -22.39
CA LYS A 341 -13.15 13.36 -21.87
C LYS A 341 -12.77 12.67 -20.55
N SER A 342 -11.53 12.23 -20.46
CA SER A 342 -10.97 11.58 -19.28
C SER A 342 -10.87 12.53 -18.09
N LEU A 343 -10.37 13.75 -18.30
CA LEU A 343 -10.38 14.79 -17.28
C LEU A 343 -11.81 15.14 -16.86
N TRP A 344 -12.71 15.27 -17.82
CA TRP A 344 -14.11 15.55 -17.55
C TRP A 344 -14.79 14.49 -16.69
N ALA A 345 -14.51 13.21 -16.95
CA ALA A 345 -14.96 12.13 -16.09
C ALA A 345 -14.45 12.32 -14.66
N SER A 346 -13.17 12.65 -14.47
CA SER A 346 -12.58 12.86 -13.13
C SER A 346 -13.30 13.97 -12.34
N ILE A 347 -13.51 15.11 -12.98
CA ILE A 347 -14.22 16.27 -12.39
C ILE A 347 -15.67 15.89 -12.09
N PHE A 348 -16.33 15.23 -13.03
CA PHE A 348 -17.70 14.76 -12.87
C PHE A 348 -17.85 13.80 -11.68
N HIS A 349 -16.92 12.87 -11.51
CA HIS A 349 -16.93 12.00 -10.34
C HIS A 349 -16.69 12.77 -9.05
N ALA A 350 -15.82 13.80 -9.09
CA ALA A 350 -15.61 14.66 -7.95
C ALA A 350 -16.89 15.43 -7.59
N THR A 351 -17.66 15.92 -8.57
CA THR A 351 -18.92 16.64 -8.32
C THR A 351 -20.01 15.72 -7.76
N LEU A 352 -20.10 14.45 -8.20
CA LEU A 352 -21.00 13.47 -7.60
C LEU A 352 -20.68 13.22 -6.11
N LEU A 353 -19.40 13.06 -5.76
CA LEU A 353 -18.97 12.91 -4.36
C LEU A 353 -19.34 14.13 -3.50
N ILE A 354 -19.45 15.31 -4.10
CA ILE A 354 -19.84 16.55 -3.44
C ILE A 354 -21.36 16.62 -3.24
N GLN A 355 -22.16 16.22 -4.22
CA GLN A 355 -23.64 16.26 -4.15
C GLN A 355 -24.23 15.38 -3.04
N GLU A 356 -23.51 14.33 -2.63
CA GLU A 356 -23.89 13.52 -1.46
C GLU A 356 -23.86 14.34 -0.15
N THR A 357 -23.23 15.52 -0.14
CA THR A 357 -23.23 16.42 1.02
C THR A 357 -24.39 17.43 0.96
N PRO A 358 -25.26 17.51 1.98
CA PRO A 358 -26.50 18.29 1.94
C PRO A 358 -26.28 19.81 1.84
N GLU A 359 -25.11 20.30 2.27
CA GLU A 359 -24.73 21.71 2.27
C GLU A 359 -24.43 22.23 0.86
N LEU A 360 -23.95 21.34 -0.03
CA LEU A 360 -23.44 21.69 -1.37
C LEU A 360 -24.45 21.51 -2.49
N ASN A 361 -25.58 20.84 -2.24
CA ASN A 361 -26.72 20.74 -3.17
C ASN A 361 -27.34 22.11 -3.53
N LYS A 362 -26.94 23.18 -2.86
CA LYS A 362 -27.39 24.57 -3.12
C LYS A 362 -26.29 25.45 -3.73
N SER A 363 -25.08 24.95 -3.94
CA SER A 363 -23.93 25.78 -4.33
C SER A 363 -23.93 26.01 -5.85
N LYS A 364 -24.17 27.27 -6.26
CA LYS A 364 -23.96 27.76 -7.64
C LYS A 364 -22.54 27.51 -8.15
N PHE A 365 -21.56 27.48 -7.25
CA PHE A 365 -20.14 27.31 -7.56
C PHE A 365 -19.84 26.03 -8.35
N LEU A 366 -20.53 24.92 -8.09
CA LEU A 366 -20.28 23.68 -8.83
C LEU A 366 -20.74 23.81 -10.30
N CYS A 367 -21.87 24.48 -10.52
CA CYS A 367 -22.35 24.82 -11.85
C CYS A 367 -21.34 25.73 -12.56
N ASP A 368 -20.80 26.72 -11.85
CA ASP A 368 -19.84 27.69 -12.39
C ASP A 368 -18.50 27.02 -12.77
N VAL A 369 -17.98 26.12 -11.92
CA VAL A 369 -16.78 25.32 -12.24
C VAL A 369 -17.01 24.48 -13.48
N VAL A 370 -18.14 23.77 -13.56
CA VAL A 370 -18.44 22.93 -14.74
C VAL A 370 -18.72 23.79 -15.97
N ALA A 371 -19.32 24.97 -15.82
CA ALA A 371 -19.55 25.92 -16.90
C ALA A 371 -18.25 26.45 -17.51
N ILE A 372 -17.28 26.85 -16.68
CA ILE A 372 -15.93 27.26 -17.14
C ILE A 372 -15.28 26.14 -17.94
N LEU A 373 -15.46 24.91 -17.47
CA LEU A 373 -14.74 23.75 -17.95
C LEU A 373 -15.35 23.17 -19.24
N VAL A 374 -16.66 23.07 -19.31
CA VAL A 374 -17.39 22.45 -20.44
C VAL A 374 -17.83 23.49 -21.48
N ASP A 375 -17.67 24.79 -21.18
CA ASP A 375 -18.11 25.91 -22.01
C ASP A 375 -19.60 25.82 -22.40
N ASN A 376 -20.40 25.16 -21.56
CA ASN A 376 -21.83 24.96 -21.76
C ASN A 376 -22.57 24.68 -20.42
N ASN A 377 -23.41 25.63 -20.00
CA ASN A 377 -24.25 25.52 -18.80
C ASN A 377 -25.25 24.36 -18.86
N GLU A 378 -25.72 23.98 -20.05
CA GLU A 378 -26.77 22.96 -20.22
C GLU A 378 -26.27 21.55 -19.86
N SER A 379 -24.96 21.30 -19.98
CA SER A 379 -24.37 19.99 -19.71
C SER A 379 -24.51 19.60 -18.24
N PHE A 380 -24.40 20.58 -17.33
CA PHE A 380 -24.55 20.33 -15.89
C PHE A 380 -26.01 20.15 -15.46
N GLU A 381 -26.93 20.90 -16.07
CA GLU A 381 -28.36 20.73 -15.84
C GLU A 381 -28.84 19.37 -16.33
N TYR A 382 -28.36 18.92 -17.49
CA TYR A 382 -28.61 17.57 -18.00
C TYR A 382 -28.16 16.47 -17.02
N ILE A 383 -27.05 16.68 -16.32
CA ILE A 383 -26.47 15.74 -15.37
C ILE A 383 -27.24 15.73 -14.05
N THR A 384 -27.53 16.90 -13.50
CA THR A 384 -28.30 17.02 -12.24
C THR A 384 -29.74 16.52 -12.40
N THR A 385 -30.28 16.57 -13.62
CA THR A 385 -31.59 16.02 -13.97
C THR A 385 -31.56 14.51 -14.30
N GLN A 386 -30.38 13.89 -14.39
CA GLN A 386 -30.29 12.43 -14.58
C GLN A 386 -30.86 11.67 -13.39
N SER A 387 -31.50 10.53 -13.68
CA SER A 387 -32.00 9.63 -12.64
C SER A 387 -30.87 9.08 -11.76
N LYS A 388 -31.18 8.74 -10.49
CA LYS A 388 -30.23 8.08 -9.58
C LYS A 388 -29.60 6.81 -10.18
N ALA A 389 -30.33 6.09 -11.04
CA ALA A 389 -29.81 4.90 -11.72
C ALA A 389 -28.66 5.25 -12.70
N ALA A 390 -28.76 6.37 -13.41
CA ALA A 390 -27.68 6.86 -14.25
C ALA A 390 -26.48 7.32 -13.40
N GLN A 391 -26.71 7.97 -12.27
CA GLN A 391 -25.66 8.33 -11.30
C GLN A 391 -24.89 7.10 -10.80
N ILE A 392 -25.62 6.03 -10.43
CA ILE A 392 -25.00 4.74 -10.06
C ILE A 392 -24.15 4.21 -11.22
N GLY A 393 -24.68 4.22 -12.44
CA GLY A 393 -23.96 3.78 -13.64
C GLY A 393 -22.65 4.56 -13.86
N TYR A 394 -22.62 5.86 -13.57
CA TYR A 394 -21.40 6.64 -13.62
C TYR A 394 -20.42 6.24 -12.52
N THR A 395 -20.86 6.08 -11.27
CA THR A 395 -19.98 5.65 -10.16
C THR A 395 -19.48 4.20 -10.24
N SER A 396 -20.08 3.40 -11.15
CA SER A 396 -19.77 1.99 -11.31
C SER A 396 -18.54 1.76 -12.16
N HIS A 397 -17.79 0.71 -11.83
CA HIS A 397 -16.55 0.35 -12.49
C HIS A 397 -16.58 -1.08 -13.00
N GLN A 398 -15.89 -1.33 -14.09
CA GLN A 398 -15.69 -2.65 -14.66
C GLN A 398 -14.19 -2.92 -14.82
N CYS A 399 -13.78 -4.14 -14.46
CA CYS A 399 -12.42 -4.59 -14.70
C CYS A 399 -12.23 -4.98 -16.17
N GLU A 400 -11.31 -4.35 -16.90
CA GLU A 400 -11.02 -4.62 -18.32
C GLU A 400 -10.58 -6.07 -18.57
N LYS A 401 -10.01 -6.75 -17.57
CA LYS A 401 -9.48 -8.12 -17.73
C LYS A 401 -10.52 -9.21 -17.52
N CYS A 402 -11.43 -9.05 -16.56
CA CYS A 402 -12.36 -10.11 -16.16
C CYS A 402 -13.84 -9.69 -16.19
N ASN A 403 -14.12 -8.44 -16.60
CA ASN A 403 -15.45 -7.85 -16.67
C ASN A 403 -16.23 -7.81 -15.35
N ALA A 404 -15.57 -8.08 -14.21
CA ALA A 404 -16.19 -7.96 -12.90
C ALA A 404 -16.61 -6.52 -12.61
N PHE A 405 -17.78 -6.39 -12.00
CA PHE A 405 -18.42 -5.13 -11.64
C PHE A 405 -18.03 -4.70 -10.23
N PHE A 406 -17.83 -3.40 -10.04
CA PHE A 406 -17.50 -2.78 -8.75
C PHE A 406 -18.30 -1.49 -8.55
N PRO A 407 -18.98 -1.32 -7.40
CA PRO A 407 -19.71 -0.08 -7.09
C PRO A 407 -18.78 1.09 -6.73
N THR A 408 -17.54 0.81 -6.36
CA THR A 408 -16.54 1.81 -5.95
C THR A 408 -15.22 1.54 -6.65
N PHE A 409 -14.47 2.59 -6.94
CA PHE A 409 -13.13 2.46 -7.51
C PHE A 409 -12.20 1.71 -6.54
N VAL A 410 -11.47 0.71 -7.08
CA VAL A 410 -10.38 0.04 -6.38
C VAL A 410 -9.18 -0.13 -7.29
N TRP A 411 -7.97 0.01 -6.72
CA TRP A 411 -6.72 -0.13 -7.48
C TRP A 411 -6.41 -1.57 -7.91
N LYS A 412 -6.97 -2.56 -7.21
CA LYS A 412 -6.76 -4.00 -7.47
C LYS A 412 -8.11 -4.69 -7.59
N CYS A 413 -8.34 -5.37 -8.71
CA CYS A 413 -9.54 -6.16 -8.93
C CYS A 413 -9.58 -7.34 -7.94
N THR A 414 -10.62 -7.44 -7.11
CA THR A 414 -10.74 -8.54 -6.15
C THR A 414 -11.08 -9.89 -6.80
N ASN A 415 -11.54 -9.90 -8.05
CA ASN A 415 -11.91 -11.12 -8.77
C ASN A 415 -10.72 -11.79 -9.49
N CYS A 416 -9.86 -11.01 -10.14
CA CYS A 416 -8.73 -11.53 -10.92
C CYS A 416 -7.35 -11.05 -10.44
N ASP A 417 -7.31 -10.35 -9.31
CA ASP A 417 -6.11 -9.85 -8.64
C ASP A 417 -5.21 -8.92 -9.48
N THR A 418 -5.69 -8.38 -10.59
CA THR A 418 -4.91 -7.43 -11.40
C THR A 418 -5.03 -5.99 -10.92
N GLU A 419 -3.91 -5.28 -11.01
CA GLU A 419 -3.78 -3.88 -10.63
C GLU A 419 -4.03 -2.94 -11.82
N GLU A 420 -4.60 -1.77 -11.56
CA GLU A 420 -4.85 -0.69 -12.53
C GLU A 420 -5.75 -1.09 -13.73
N THR A 421 -6.59 -2.11 -13.58
CA THR A 421 -7.48 -2.60 -14.65
C THR A 421 -8.94 -2.12 -14.56
N LEU A 422 -9.32 -1.38 -13.52
CA LEU A 422 -10.70 -0.91 -13.37
C LEU A 422 -10.92 0.37 -14.18
N ARG A 423 -12.02 0.41 -14.93
CA ARG A 423 -12.49 1.57 -15.69
C ARG A 423 -13.89 1.96 -15.27
N PRO A 424 -14.28 3.24 -15.39
CA PRO A 424 -15.69 3.61 -15.30
C PRO A 424 -16.48 2.88 -16.39
N MET A 425 -17.66 2.35 -16.05
CA MET A 425 -18.53 1.66 -17.00
C MET A 425 -19.13 2.59 -18.04
N ILE A 426 -19.56 3.77 -17.58
CA ILE A 426 -20.20 4.77 -18.40
C ILE A 426 -19.38 6.02 -18.30
N TYR A 427 -18.84 6.47 -19.44
CA TYR A 427 -18.28 7.80 -19.52
C TYR A 427 -19.42 8.81 -19.66
N PRO A 428 -19.40 9.91 -18.91
CA PRO A 428 -20.33 11.01 -19.17
C PRO A 428 -20.08 11.53 -20.60
N ASP A 429 -21.07 11.35 -21.47
CA ASP A 429 -21.02 11.87 -22.84
C ASP A 429 -21.40 13.36 -22.81
N LEU A 430 -20.40 14.19 -22.54
CA LEU A 430 -20.54 15.64 -22.52
C LEU A 430 -20.58 16.25 -23.92
N THR A 431 -20.43 15.45 -24.99
CA THR A 431 -20.41 15.95 -26.37
C THR A 431 -21.80 16.12 -26.96
N ARG A 432 -22.81 15.39 -26.44
CA ARG A 432 -24.21 15.48 -26.90
C ARG A 432 -24.85 16.85 -26.69
N SER A 433 -24.29 17.70 -25.84
CA SER A 433 -24.78 19.07 -25.62
C SER A 433 -24.48 20.01 -26.80
N LYS A 434 -23.66 19.60 -27.79
CA LYS A 434 -23.39 20.40 -29.00
C LYS A 434 -24.39 20.20 -30.15
N VAL A 435 -25.30 19.22 -30.06
CA VAL A 435 -26.11 18.76 -31.22
C VAL A 435 -27.54 19.34 -31.26
N ARG A 436 -27.81 20.42 -30.52
CA ARG A 436 -29.07 21.16 -30.66
C ARG A 436 -28.79 22.62 -30.96
N ILE A 437 -28.58 22.91 -32.25
CA ILE A 437 -28.85 24.23 -32.85
C ILE A 437 -29.75 23.99 -34.06
#